data_AF-A0A919K258-F1
#
_entry.id   AF-A0A919K258-F1
#
_cell.length_a   1.000
_cell.length_b   1.000
_cell.length_c   1.000
_cell.angle_alpha   90.00
_cell.angle_beta   90.00
_cell.angle_gamma   90.00
#
_symmetry.space_group_name_H-M   'P 1'
#
loop_
_entity.id
_entity.type
_entity.pdbx_description
1 polymer ?
#
loop_
_entity_poly.entity_id
_entity_poly.type
_entity_poly.pdbx_seq_one_letter_code
_entity_poly.pdbx_strand_id
1 'polypeptide(L)'
;MDSDVRALVAEVDRRLKDEGQQPVDLSDPDWMNKLRAWQPPADGVAALSALLDAYRSGSDQTRAEVRDLLRAHPSFRNRIHLPRDWTTEAEFRRRLLAVSAADQGNDARDVMLSLRDLVARAAALGIDPAPALRDAAALSSDVDHYGMGSMRQLLAGCLPAGNQGNSAS
;
A
#
# COMPACT_ATOMS: atom_id res chain seq x y z
N MET A 1 -9.29 -17.05 -0.12
CA MET A 1 -8.02 -16.67 -0.77
C MET A 1 -7.24 -17.94 -1.12
N ASP A 2 -6.58 -17.97 -2.27
CA ASP A 2 -5.82 -19.15 -2.75
C ASP A 2 -4.70 -19.54 -1.77
N SER A 3 -4.57 -20.83 -1.47
CA SER A 3 -3.50 -21.39 -0.63
C SER A 3 -2.12 -21.13 -1.22
N ASP A 4 -2.02 -21.11 -2.55
CA ASP A 4 -0.74 -20.97 -3.25
C ASP A 4 -0.20 -19.54 -3.09
N VAL A 5 -1.08 -18.54 -3.07
CA VAL A 5 -0.72 -17.14 -2.79
C VAL A 5 -0.22 -16.98 -1.36
N ARG A 6 -0.85 -17.64 -0.38
CA ARG A 6 -0.41 -17.61 1.03
C ARG A 6 0.98 -18.22 1.19
N ALA A 7 1.23 -19.37 0.58
CA ALA A 7 2.53 -20.03 0.60
C ALA A 7 3.62 -19.16 -0.06
N LEU A 8 3.30 -18.55 -1.19
CA LEU A 8 4.23 -17.67 -1.90
C LEU A 8 4.60 -16.42 -1.08
N VAL A 9 3.62 -15.80 -0.39
CA VAL A 9 3.89 -14.67 0.51
C VAL A 9 4.85 -15.07 1.62
N ALA A 10 4.62 -16.21 2.27
CA ALA A 10 5.49 -16.71 3.34
C ALA A 10 6.92 -17.01 2.84
N GLU A 11 7.03 -17.58 1.64
CA GLU A 11 8.33 -17.87 1.02
C GLU A 11 9.10 -16.59 0.68
N VAL A 12 8.43 -15.61 0.07
CA VAL A 12 9.04 -14.31 -0.26
C VAL A 12 9.45 -13.58 1.02
N ASP A 13 8.60 -13.56 2.05
CA ASP A 13 8.91 -12.93 3.34
C ASP A 13 10.18 -13.50 3.96
N ARG A 14 10.31 -14.83 3.98
CA ARG A 14 11.47 -15.53 4.51
C ARG A 14 12.76 -15.14 3.77
N ARG A 15 12.75 -15.16 2.43
CA ARG A 15 13.92 -14.76 1.62
C ARG A 15 14.32 -13.30 1.89
N LEU A 16 13.34 -12.40 1.94
CA LEU A 16 13.58 -10.98 2.24
C LEU A 16 14.10 -10.75 3.66
N LYS A 17 13.66 -11.56 4.62
CA LYS A 17 14.17 -11.51 5.99
C LYS A 17 15.64 -11.91 6.04
N ASP A 18 16.00 -13.01 5.38
CA ASP A 18 17.38 -13.50 5.32
C ASP A 18 18.31 -12.48 4.63
N GLU A 19 17.87 -11.89 3.51
CA GLU A 19 18.59 -10.79 2.86
C GLU A 19 18.75 -9.56 3.76
N GLY A 20 17.71 -9.19 4.51
CA GLY A 20 17.69 -8.01 5.36
C GLY A 20 18.62 -8.12 6.58
N GLN A 21 19.08 -9.33 6.92
CA GLN A 21 20.06 -9.56 7.97
C GLN A 21 21.51 -9.32 7.50
N GLN A 22 21.73 -9.17 6.20
CA GLN A 22 23.05 -8.85 5.67
C GLN A 22 23.30 -7.34 5.82
N PRO A 23 24.35 -6.91 6.53
CA PRO A 23 24.65 -5.49 6.67
C PRO A 23 24.97 -4.87 5.31
N VAL A 24 24.48 -3.66 5.08
CA VAL A 24 24.88 -2.88 3.90
C VAL A 24 26.35 -2.53 4.05
N ASP A 25 27.17 -2.87 3.06
CA ASP A 25 28.55 -2.43 2.98
C ASP A 25 28.60 -0.93 2.67
N LEU A 26 28.73 -0.11 3.71
CA LEU A 26 28.83 1.34 3.56
C LEU A 26 30.20 1.80 3.02
N SER A 27 31.18 0.91 2.92
CA SER A 27 32.50 1.19 2.34
C SER A 27 32.51 1.06 0.81
N ASP A 28 31.52 0.36 0.24
CA ASP A 28 31.29 0.29 -1.19
C ASP A 28 30.87 1.67 -1.73
N PRO A 29 31.65 2.33 -2.61
CA PRO A 29 31.31 3.67 -3.11
C PRO A 29 29.96 3.73 -3.83
N ASP A 30 29.43 2.59 -4.29
CA ASP A 30 28.14 2.48 -4.98
C ASP A 30 26.98 2.02 -4.09
N TRP A 31 27.15 1.89 -2.76
CA TRP A 31 26.12 1.34 -1.86
C TRP A 31 24.77 2.07 -1.99
N MET A 32 24.79 3.40 -2.14
CA MET A 32 23.56 4.20 -2.32
C MET A 32 22.88 3.91 -3.66
N ASN A 33 23.66 3.74 -4.73
CA ASN A 33 23.12 3.44 -6.06
C ASN A 33 22.48 2.06 -6.06
N LYS A 34 23.13 1.07 -5.44
CA LYS A 34 22.59 -0.29 -5.26
C LYS A 34 21.30 -0.28 -4.46
N LEU A 35 21.26 0.47 -3.35
CA LEU A 35 20.07 0.62 -2.52
C LEU A 35 18.91 1.27 -3.30
N ARG A 36 19.18 2.31 -4.09
CA ARG A 36 18.17 3.02 -4.91
C ARG A 36 17.69 2.19 -6.09
N ALA A 37 18.56 1.38 -6.68
CA ALA A 37 18.27 0.54 -7.83
C ALA A 37 17.54 -0.76 -7.46
N TRP A 38 17.53 -1.13 -6.18
CA TRP A 38 16.87 -2.36 -5.72
C TRP A 38 15.43 -2.43 -6.21
N GLN A 39 15.08 -3.58 -6.79
CA GLN A 39 13.73 -3.91 -7.22
C GLN A 39 13.21 -5.10 -6.43
N PRO A 40 11.90 -5.13 -6.11
CA PRO A 40 11.29 -6.29 -5.50
C PRO A 40 11.37 -7.50 -6.44
N PRO A 41 11.50 -8.72 -5.90
CA PRO A 41 11.48 -9.93 -6.72
C PRO A 41 10.12 -10.08 -7.42
N ALA A 42 10.15 -10.55 -8.68
CA ALA A 42 8.97 -10.58 -9.56
C ALA A 42 7.83 -11.46 -9.00
N ASP A 43 8.18 -12.57 -8.35
CA ASP A 43 7.22 -13.45 -7.69
C ASP A 43 6.54 -12.78 -6.48
N GLY A 44 7.26 -11.93 -5.76
CA GLY A 44 6.70 -11.07 -4.71
C GLY A 44 5.70 -10.06 -5.27
N VAL A 45 6.03 -9.39 -6.38
CA VAL A 45 5.11 -8.45 -7.06
C VAL A 45 3.86 -9.17 -7.58
N ALA A 46 4.01 -10.37 -8.12
CA ALA A 46 2.89 -11.20 -8.55
C ALA A 46 2.00 -11.61 -7.37
N ALA A 47 2.60 -12.03 -6.25
CA ALA A 47 1.86 -12.35 -5.02
C ALA A 47 1.09 -11.14 -4.48
N LEU A 48 1.73 -9.96 -4.41
CA LEU A 48 1.06 -8.72 -4.00
C LEU A 48 -0.12 -8.41 -4.92
N SER A 49 0.06 -8.56 -6.23
CA SER A 49 -1.03 -8.36 -7.19
C SER A 49 -2.22 -9.31 -6.92
N ALA A 50 -1.96 -10.60 -6.75
CA ALA A 50 -3.00 -11.57 -6.42
C ALA A 50 -3.74 -11.24 -5.10
N LEU A 51 -3.01 -10.79 -4.07
CA LEU A 51 -3.61 -10.33 -2.81
C LEU A 51 -4.53 -9.14 -3.02
N LEU A 52 -4.12 -8.15 -3.81
CA LEU A 52 -4.91 -6.95 -4.05
C LEU A 52 -6.16 -7.25 -4.90
N ASP A 53 -6.11 -8.24 -5.78
CA ASP A 53 -7.30 -8.69 -6.50
C ASP A 53 -8.29 -9.38 -5.56
N ALA A 54 -7.81 -10.28 -4.70
CA ALA A 54 -8.63 -10.92 -3.67
C ALA A 54 -9.21 -9.91 -2.67
N TYR A 55 -8.43 -8.90 -2.28
CA TYR A 55 -8.86 -7.83 -1.37
C TYR A 55 -10.00 -7.00 -1.96
N ARG A 56 -9.88 -6.65 -3.26
CA ARG A 56 -10.87 -5.84 -3.98
C ARG A 56 -12.18 -6.59 -4.22
N SER A 57 -12.12 -7.83 -4.71
CA SER A 57 -13.32 -8.58 -5.11
C SER A 57 -13.92 -9.46 -4.01
N GLY A 58 -13.17 -9.69 -2.93
CA GLY A 58 -13.58 -10.58 -1.84
C GLY A 58 -14.64 -9.98 -0.91
N SER A 59 -15.02 -10.77 0.08
CA SER A 59 -15.86 -10.33 1.20
C SER A 59 -15.03 -9.60 2.26
N ASP A 60 -15.69 -9.10 3.30
CA ASP A 60 -15.00 -8.51 4.46
C ASP A 60 -14.10 -9.52 5.17
N GLN A 61 -14.51 -10.79 5.20
CA GLN A 61 -13.68 -11.91 5.67
C GLN A 61 -12.38 -12.01 4.88
N THR A 62 -12.45 -12.01 3.53
CA THR A 62 -11.25 -12.06 2.68
C THR A 62 -10.35 -10.84 2.91
N ARG A 63 -10.92 -9.64 3.07
CA ARG A 63 -10.15 -8.43 3.37
C ARG A 63 -9.43 -8.52 4.71
N ALA A 64 -10.09 -9.03 5.74
CA ALA A 64 -9.47 -9.28 7.04
C ALA A 64 -8.33 -10.30 6.93
N GLU A 65 -8.55 -11.41 6.22
CA GLU A 65 -7.53 -12.43 5.97
C GLU A 65 -6.28 -11.89 5.25
N VAL A 66 -6.46 -10.99 4.27
CA VAL A 66 -5.34 -10.34 3.57
C VAL A 66 -4.56 -9.43 4.53
N ARG A 67 -5.26 -8.62 5.33
CA ARG A 67 -4.61 -7.75 6.34
C ARG A 67 -3.82 -8.58 7.35
N ASP A 68 -4.41 -9.66 7.85
CA ASP A 68 -3.74 -10.54 8.81
C ASP A 68 -2.52 -11.23 8.20
N LEU A 69 -2.61 -11.66 6.94
CA LEU A 69 -1.47 -12.25 6.24
C LEU A 69 -0.33 -11.24 6.08
N LEU A 70 -0.62 -10.01 5.68
CA LEU A 70 0.38 -8.95 5.54
C LEU A 70 0.98 -8.54 6.90
N ARG A 71 0.17 -8.53 7.96
CA ARG A 71 0.65 -8.27 9.33
C ARG A 71 1.58 -9.38 9.83
N ALA A 72 1.29 -10.62 9.49
CA ALA A 72 2.12 -11.77 9.86
C ALA A 72 3.46 -11.84 9.10
N HIS A 73 3.57 -11.17 7.95
CA HIS A 73 4.74 -11.21 7.06
C HIS A 73 5.28 -9.79 6.78
N PRO A 74 5.92 -9.16 7.79
CA PRO A 74 6.32 -7.76 7.71
C PRO A 74 7.44 -7.49 6.69
N SER A 75 8.35 -8.44 6.43
CA SER A 75 9.41 -8.25 5.42
C SER A 75 8.79 -8.16 4.02
N PHE A 76 7.83 -9.04 3.72
CA PHE A 76 7.03 -8.98 2.50
C PHE A 76 6.29 -7.65 2.40
N ARG A 77 5.47 -7.33 3.41
CA ARG A 77 4.63 -6.12 3.41
C ARG A 77 5.44 -4.83 3.22
N ASN A 78 6.62 -4.74 3.82
CA ASN A 78 7.40 -3.51 3.83
C ASN A 78 8.33 -3.37 2.61
N ARG A 79 8.77 -4.47 2.00
CA ARG A 79 9.75 -4.43 0.89
C ARG A 79 9.13 -4.69 -0.47
N ILE A 80 8.02 -5.41 -0.55
CA ILE A 80 7.34 -5.64 -1.82
C ILE A 80 6.41 -4.46 -2.11
N HIS A 81 6.66 -3.81 -3.24
CA HIS A 81 5.86 -2.69 -3.70
C HIS A 81 5.55 -2.82 -5.20
N LEU A 82 4.47 -2.17 -5.64
CA LEU A 82 4.20 -1.97 -7.06
C LEU A 82 5.33 -1.14 -7.69
N PRO A 83 5.52 -1.18 -9.03
CA PRO A 83 6.50 -0.32 -9.71
C PRO A 83 6.40 1.14 -9.24
N ARG A 84 7.50 1.89 -9.17
CA ARG A 84 7.44 3.28 -8.68
C ARG A 84 6.81 4.23 -9.70
N ASP A 85 6.96 3.90 -10.97
CA ASP A 85 6.37 4.67 -12.06
C ASP A 85 4.93 4.24 -12.33
N TRP A 86 4.10 5.25 -12.58
CA TRP A 86 2.70 5.13 -12.97
C TRP A 86 2.22 6.47 -13.52
N THR A 87 1.24 6.38 -14.41
CA THR A 87 0.65 7.53 -15.10
C THR A 87 -0.86 7.42 -15.29
N THR A 88 -1.47 6.29 -14.92
CA THR A 88 -2.89 6.02 -15.15
C THR A 88 -3.71 5.99 -13.87
N GLU A 89 -5.03 6.24 -13.99
CA GLU A 89 -5.97 6.14 -12.87
C GLU A 89 -6.06 4.71 -12.31
N ALA A 90 -6.01 3.69 -13.16
CA ALA A 90 -6.05 2.29 -12.73
C ALA A 90 -4.86 1.94 -11.82
N GLU A 91 -3.68 2.43 -12.16
CA GLU A 91 -2.46 2.29 -11.37
C GLU A 91 -2.51 3.05 -10.04
N PHE A 92 -3.12 4.24 -10.03
CA PHE A 92 -3.38 5.01 -8.81
C PHE A 92 -4.33 4.26 -7.87
N ARG A 93 -5.47 3.78 -8.38
CA ARG A 93 -6.43 2.96 -7.63
C ARG A 93 -5.75 1.72 -7.04
N ARG A 94 -4.89 1.05 -7.81
CA ARG A 94 -4.15 -0.13 -7.36
C ARG A 94 -3.21 0.16 -6.20
N ARG A 95 -2.58 1.34 -6.19
CA ARG A 95 -1.72 1.80 -5.08
C ARG A 95 -2.54 2.13 -3.83
N LEU A 96 -3.70 2.76 -3.98
CA LEU A 96 -4.61 2.97 -2.84
C LEU A 96 -5.08 1.66 -2.22
N LEU A 97 -5.33 0.62 -3.02
CA LEU A 97 -5.62 -0.73 -2.50
C LEU A 97 -4.44 -1.30 -1.71
N ALA A 98 -3.21 -1.12 -2.18
CA ALA A 98 -2.01 -1.57 -1.46
C ALA A 98 -1.89 -0.89 -0.09
N VAL A 99 -2.08 0.44 -0.04
CA VAL A 99 -2.08 1.20 1.23
C VAL A 99 -3.23 0.74 2.14
N SER A 100 -4.44 0.58 1.58
CA SER A 100 -5.63 0.10 2.31
C SER A 100 -5.41 -1.29 2.92
N ALA A 101 -4.84 -2.22 2.16
CA ALA A 101 -4.59 -3.60 2.62
C ALA A 101 -3.43 -3.70 3.63
N ALA A 102 -2.45 -2.79 3.58
CA ALA A 102 -1.37 -2.74 4.56
C ALA A 102 -1.82 -2.27 5.95
N ASP A 103 -2.97 -1.60 6.02
CA ASP A 103 -3.69 -1.23 7.25
C ASP A 103 -2.81 -0.54 8.30
N GLN A 104 -2.36 0.68 7.96
CA GLN A 104 -1.43 1.53 8.75
C GLN A 104 0.03 1.02 8.87
N GLY A 105 0.35 -0.18 8.37
CA GLY A 105 1.74 -0.64 8.25
C GLY A 105 2.45 -0.81 9.60
N ASN A 106 3.64 -0.22 9.75
CA ASN A 106 4.40 -0.17 11.01
C ASN A 106 4.36 1.21 11.69
N ASP A 107 4.08 2.26 10.93
CA ASP A 107 4.02 3.64 11.39
C ASP A 107 2.95 4.38 10.58
N ALA A 108 1.88 4.80 11.26
CA ALA A 108 0.78 5.54 10.63
C ALA A 108 1.26 6.85 9.98
N ARG A 109 2.34 7.47 10.47
CA ARG A 109 2.88 8.73 9.92
C ARG A 109 3.47 8.52 8.53
N ASP A 110 4.19 7.42 8.32
CA ASP A 110 4.73 7.06 7.00
C ASP A 110 3.61 6.79 6.00
N VAL A 111 2.52 6.16 6.46
CA VAL A 111 1.32 5.95 5.65
C VAL A 111 0.65 7.27 5.27
N MET A 112 0.50 8.21 6.21
CA MET A 112 -0.07 9.54 5.93
C MET A 112 0.77 10.32 4.91
N LEU A 113 2.09 10.31 5.05
CA LEU A 113 3.00 10.94 4.08
C LEU A 113 2.89 10.29 2.70
N SER A 114 2.88 8.95 2.65
CA SER A 114 2.74 8.20 1.40
C SER A 114 1.41 8.49 0.70
N LEU A 115 0.30 8.58 1.46
CA LEU A 115 -1.01 8.94 0.92
C LEU A 115 -1.01 10.35 0.33
N ARG A 116 -0.47 11.33 1.06
CA ARG A 116 -0.37 12.71 0.59
C ARG A 116 0.39 12.79 -0.74
N ASP A 117 1.54 12.14 -0.81
CA ASP A 117 2.39 12.16 -2.00
C ASP A 117 1.72 11.43 -3.18
N LEU A 118 0.99 10.34 -2.92
CA LEU A 118 0.22 9.61 -3.93
C LEU A 118 -0.93 10.48 -4.50
N VAL A 119 -1.69 11.16 -3.64
CA VAL A 119 -2.77 12.06 -4.04
C VAL A 119 -2.24 13.27 -4.80
N ALA A 120 -1.16 13.88 -4.33
CA ALA A 120 -0.52 15.01 -5.00
C ALA A 120 -0.05 14.62 -6.42
N ARG A 121 0.55 13.43 -6.57
CA ARG A 121 0.96 12.92 -7.89
C ARG A 121 -0.25 12.63 -8.80
N ALA A 122 -1.34 12.08 -8.28
CA ALA A 122 -2.56 11.86 -9.07
C ALA A 122 -3.10 13.18 -9.63
N ALA A 123 -3.19 14.20 -8.77
CA ALA A 123 -3.61 15.54 -9.18
C ALA A 123 -2.67 16.16 -10.23
N ALA A 124 -1.35 16.00 -10.07
CA ALA A 124 -0.36 16.47 -11.05
C ALA A 124 -0.48 15.77 -12.42
N LEU A 125 -1.03 14.55 -12.45
CA LEU A 125 -1.33 13.79 -13.66
C LEU A 125 -2.75 14.08 -14.21
N GLY A 126 -3.50 14.99 -13.60
CA GLY A 126 -4.88 15.32 -13.99
C GLY A 126 -5.91 14.25 -13.61
N ILE A 127 -5.56 13.32 -12.72
CA ILE A 127 -6.47 12.28 -12.21
C ILE A 127 -7.23 12.83 -11.01
N ASP A 128 -8.56 12.82 -11.04
CA ASP A 128 -9.38 13.14 -9.86
C ASP A 128 -9.22 12.04 -8.78
N PRO A 129 -8.64 12.35 -7.61
CA PRO A 129 -8.39 11.34 -6.60
C PRO A 129 -9.67 10.92 -5.84
N ALA A 130 -10.72 11.74 -5.86
CA ALA A 130 -11.84 11.58 -4.93
C ALA A 130 -12.61 10.26 -5.10
N PRO A 131 -12.96 9.79 -6.33
CA PRO A 131 -13.64 8.50 -6.50
C PRO A 131 -12.81 7.34 -5.95
N ALA A 132 -11.53 7.28 -6.29
CA ALA A 132 -10.65 6.19 -5.88
C ALA A 132 -10.40 6.18 -4.35
N LEU A 133 -10.32 7.35 -3.71
CA LEU A 133 -10.21 7.46 -2.26
C LEU A 133 -11.47 6.94 -1.55
N ARG A 134 -12.67 7.27 -2.06
CA ARG A 134 -13.93 6.74 -1.50
C ARG A 134 -14.01 5.23 -1.63
N ASP A 135 -13.68 4.70 -2.81
CA ASP A 135 -13.67 3.25 -3.06
C ASP A 135 -12.70 2.54 -2.10
N ALA A 136 -11.48 3.06 -1.95
CA ALA A 136 -10.49 2.49 -1.05
C ALA A 136 -10.92 2.57 0.43
N ALA A 137 -11.47 3.70 0.86
CA ALA A 137 -11.96 3.89 2.23
C ALA A 137 -13.09 2.92 2.58
N ALA A 138 -14.00 2.64 1.64
CA ALA A 138 -15.08 1.69 1.83
C ALA A 138 -14.59 0.26 2.09
N LEU A 139 -13.45 -0.11 1.52
CA LEU A 139 -12.81 -1.42 1.70
C LEU A 139 -11.92 -1.49 2.96
N SER A 140 -11.50 -0.34 3.49
CA SER A 140 -10.55 -0.25 4.60
C SER A 140 -11.15 -0.62 5.95
N SER A 141 -10.25 -1.11 6.81
CA SER A 141 -10.50 -1.34 8.23
C SER A 141 -10.91 -0.05 8.94
N ASP A 142 -11.78 -0.19 9.94
CA ASP A 142 -12.16 0.83 10.90
C ASP A 142 -11.36 0.76 12.22
N VAL A 143 -10.42 -0.19 12.33
CA VAL A 143 -9.52 -0.33 13.47
C VAL A 143 -8.45 0.76 13.44
N ASP A 144 -8.23 1.42 14.59
CA ASP A 144 -7.15 2.37 14.81
C ASP A 144 -6.04 1.71 15.64
N HIS A 145 -4.95 1.30 14.98
CA HIS A 145 -3.84 0.59 15.63
C HIS A 145 -2.92 1.52 16.42
N TYR A 146 -2.93 2.83 16.12
CA TYR A 146 -1.91 3.78 16.60
C TYR A 146 -2.47 5.08 17.20
N GLY A 147 -3.79 5.21 17.34
CA GLY A 147 -4.43 6.41 17.92
C GLY A 147 -4.45 7.62 16.98
N MET A 148 -4.29 7.39 15.67
CA MET A 148 -4.20 8.43 14.63
C MET A 148 -5.40 8.40 13.67
N GLY A 149 -6.44 7.62 14.01
CA GLY A 149 -7.59 7.32 13.17
C GLY A 149 -7.34 6.13 12.26
N SER A 150 -8.38 5.33 12.01
CA SER A 150 -8.30 4.10 11.22
C SER A 150 -7.90 4.33 9.75
N MET A 151 -7.48 3.28 9.05
CA MET A 151 -7.14 3.37 7.63
C MET A 151 -8.29 3.95 6.79
N ARG A 152 -9.54 3.61 7.12
CA ARG A 152 -10.75 4.21 6.53
C ARG A 152 -10.82 5.72 6.76
N GLN A 153 -10.59 6.17 7.99
CA GLN A 153 -10.62 7.60 8.34
C GLN A 153 -9.48 8.36 7.67
N LEU A 154 -8.28 7.78 7.61
CA LEU A 154 -7.13 8.38 6.94
C LEU A 154 -7.39 8.59 5.45
N LEU A 155 -7.91 7.58 4.74
CA LEU A 155 -8.29 7.71 3.33
C LEU A 155 -9.40 8.73 3.10
N ALA A 156 -10.43 8.73 3.95
CA ALA A 156 -11.51 9.71 3.89
C ALA A 156 -11.02 11.13 4.15
N GLY A 157 -10.06 11.31 5.06
CA GLY A 157 -9.42 12.59 5.36
C GLY A 157 -8.57 13.15 4.22
N CYS A 158 -8.18 12.33 3.25
CA CYS A 158 -7.50 12.77 2.04
C CYS A 158 -8.44 13.27 0.94
N LEU A 159 -9.76 13.17 1.12
CA LEU A 159 -10.69 13.72 0.14
C LEU A 159 -10.49 15.24 0.04
N PRO A 160 -10.44 15.80 -1.19
CA PRO A 160 -10.36 17.24 -1.34
C PRO A 160 -11.56 17.88 -0.63
N ALA A 161 -11.31 18.96 0.11
CA ALA A 161 -12.38 19.74 0.71
C ALA A 161 -13.35 20.12 -0.40
N GLY A 162 -14.56 19.56 -0.37
CA GLY A 162 -15.60 19.89 -1.33
C GLY A 162 -15.77 21.40 -1.31
N ASN A 163 -15.71 22.02 -2.48
CA ASN A 163 -16.18 23.39 -2.65
C ASN A 163 -17.68 23.35 -2.32
N GLN A 164 -18.02 23.56 -1.04
CA GLN A 164 -19.40 23.77 -0.64
C GLN A 164 -19.82 25.03 -1.36
N GLY A 165 -20.57 24.84 -2.45
CA GLY A 165 -21.07 25.93 -3.27
C GLY A 165 -21.76 26.93 -2.36
N ASN A 166 -21.23 28.15 -2.35
CA ASN A 166 -21.90 29.29 -1.75
C ASN A 166 -23.11 29.61 -2.66
N SER A 167 -24.17 28.82 -2.53
CA SER A 167 -25.51 29.19 -2.97
C SER A 167 -26.12 30.04 -1.87
N ALA A 168 -25.59 31.25 -1.69
CA ALA A 168 -26.35 32.31 -1.05
C ALA A 168 -27.34 32.84 -2.08
N SER A 169 -28.62 32.67 -1.74
CA SER A 169 -29.79 33.24 -2.41
C SER A 169 -29.75 34.76 -2.49
#